data_AF-A0A6J5JB09-F1
#
_entry.id   AF-A0A6J5JB09-F1
#
_cell.length_a   1.000
_cell.length_b   1.000
_cell.length_c   1.000
_cell.angle_alpha   90.00
_cell.angle_beta   90.00
_cell.angle_gamma   90.00
#
_symmetry.space_group_name_H-M   'P 1'
#
loop_
_entity.id
_entity.type
_entity.pdbx_description
1 polymer ?
#
loop_
_entity_poly.entity_id
_entity_poly.type
_entity_poly.pdbx_seq_one_letter_code
_entity_poly.pdbx_strand_id
1 'polypeptide(L)'
;MDGGYLRLLGSGHPRLPRDIVGWNTGRSSGFLLIADDAVGGFFALNGGALGEDTGSVYYFAPDTLRWEPLEIGYSDFVRWSLSEKLHDFYASLRWPGWQADVLHLTTDQCFNFYPFLWTKEGSVEHSSRKAVSVSELYALHASPGSAASRQP
;
A
#
# COMPACT_ATOMS: atom_id res chain seq x y z
N MET A 1 4.99 -5.58 9.97
CA MET A 1 6.06 -6.46 9.44
C MET A 1 7.18 -5.56 8.98
N ASP A 2 8.43 -6.05 8.97
CA ASP A 2 9.59 -5.27 8.50
C ASP A 2 9.69 -3.86 9.10
N GLY A 3 9.75 -3.77 10.43
CA GLY A 3 9.80 -2.49 11.16
C GLY A 3 8.53 -1.63 11.08
N GLY A 4 7.45 -2.12 10.46
CA GLY A 4 6.23 -1.34 10.21
C GLY A 4 6.10 -0.89 8.76
N TYR A 5 7.05 -1.28 7.87
CA TYR A 5 6.99 -0.95 6.46
C TYR A 5 5.75 -1.55 5.79
N LEU A 6 5.42 -2.82 6.08
CA LEU A 6 4.17 -3.46 5.66
C LEU A 6 3.26 -3.66 6.87
N ARG A 7 1.99 -3.30 6.73
CA ARG A 7 0.98 -3.32 7.81
C ARG A 7 -0.27 -4.07 7.35
N LEU A 8 -0.52 -5.23 7.95
CA LEU A 8 -1.76 -5.96 7.75
C LEU A 8 -2.90 -5.36 8.58
N LEU A 9 -4.04 -5.17 7.94
CA LEU A 9 -5.27 -4.74 8.60
C LEU A 9 -5.85 -5.88 9.45
N GLY A 10 -6.48 -5.53 10.58
CA GLY A 10 -7.09 -6.54 11.44
C GLY A 10 -6.10 -7.44 12.19
N SER A 11 -4.83 -7.03 12.31
CA SER A 11 -3.80 -7.79 13.04
C SER A 11 -4.06 -7.95 14.54
N GLY A 12 -5.02 -7.21 15.11
CA GLY A 12 -5.36 -7.25 16.54
C GLY A 12 -4.29 -6.65 17.46
N HIS A 13 -3.22 -6.10 16.92
CA HIS A 13 -2.14 -5.50 17.71
C HIS A 13 -2.55 -4.07 18.14
N PRO A 14 -2.37 -3.65 19.41
CA PRO A 14 -2.78 -2.30 19.88
C PRO A 14 -2.19 -1.13 19.07
N ARG A 15 -0.93 -1.27 18.64
CA ARG A 15 -0.28 -0.32 17.71
C ARG A 15 -0.88 -0.28 16.30
N LEU A 16 -1.60 -1.29 15.84
CA LEU A 16 -2.25 -1.35 14.53
C LEU A 16 -3.79 -1.38 14.73
N PRO A 17 -4.39 -0.26 15.16
CA PRO A 17 -5.79 -0.24 15.59
C PRO A 17 -6.78 -0.36 14.43
N ARG A 18 -6.31 -0.27 13.17
CA ARG A 18 -7.16 -0.33 11.98
C ARG A 18 -7.68 -1.75 11.79
N ASP A 19 -8.96 -1.93 12.08
CA ASP A 19 -9.67 -3.18 11.86
C ASP A 19 -10.07 -3.34 10.40
N ILE A 20 -10.24 -4.59 9.97
CA ILE A 20 -10.49 -4.92 8.56
C ILE A 20 -11.89 -4.46 8.10
N VAL A 21 -12.89 -4.43 8.98
CA VAL A 21 -14.27 -4.10 8.61
C VAL A 21 -14.43 -2.58 8.47
N GLY A 22 -14.02 -1.84 9.50
CA GLY A 22 -14.08 -0.39 9.56
C GLY A 22 -13.24 0.27 8.48
N TRP A 23 -12.07 -0.29 8.15
CA TRP A 23 -11.26 0.24 7.07
C TRP A 23 -11.91 0.07 5.70
N ASN A 24 -12.52 -1.09 5.43
CA ASN A 24 -13.13 -1.38 4.13
C ASN A 24 -14.49 -0.70 3.92
N THR A 25 -15.22 -0.38 5.00
CA THR A 25 -16.52 0.28 4.93
C THR A 25 -16.45 1.59 4.13
N GLY A 26 -17.14 1.64 3.00
CA GLY A 26 -17.18 2.80 2.11
C GLY A 26 -15.90 3.07 1.30
N ARG A 27 -14.88 2.21 1.42
CA ARG A 27 -13.60 2.35 0.69
C ARG A 27 -13.41 1.31 -0.40
N SER A 28 -13.94 0.10 -0.24
CA SER A 28 -13.81 -0.99 -1.21
C SER A 28 -15.17 -1.53 -1.66
N SER A 29 -15.25 -1.97 -2.91
CA SER A 29 -16.43 -2.63 -3.48
C SER A 29 -15.98 -3.65 -4.51
N GLY A 30 -16.37 -4.91 -4.34
CA GLY A 30 -15.88 -6.02 -5.17
C GLY A 30 -14.39 -6.36 -4.97
N PHE A 31 -13.77 -5.86 -3.91
CA PHE A 31 -12.46 -6.26 -3.40
C PHE A 31 -12.39 -5.96 -1.90
N LEU A 32 -11.37 -6.47 -1.22
CA LEU A 32 -11.14 -6.25 0.21
C LEU A 32 -9.72 -5.75 0.42
N LEU A 33 -9.54 -4.52 0.93
CA LEU A 33 -8.25 -4.03 1.40
C LEU A 33 -7.77 -4.89 2.57
N ILE A 34 -6.54 -5.37 2.48
CA ILE A 34 -5.95 -6.28 3.48
C ILE A 34 -4.66 -5.72 4.10
N ALA A 35 -3.97 -4.81 3.42
CA ALA A 35 -2.74 -4.20 3.93
C ALA A 35 -2.45 -2.85 3.25
N ASP A 36 -1.52 -2.11 3.85
CA ASP A 36 -0.86 -0.95 3.27
C ASP A 36 0.62 -0.93 3.65
N ASP A 37 1.40 -0.17 2.89
CA ASP A 37 2.82 -0.01 3.12
C ASP A 37 3.21 1.44 3.51
N ALA A 38 4.47 1.63 3.87
CA ALA A 38 5.01 2.93 4.27
C ALA A 38 5.20 3.90 3.09
N VAL A 39 5.17 3.44 1.85
CA VAL A 39 5.37 4.25 0.64
C VAL A 39 4.07 4.63 -0.06
N GLY A 40 2.93 4.29 0.54
CA GLY A 40 1.61 4.68 0.04
C GLY A 40 0.98 3.66 -0.90
N GLY A 41 1.49 2.44 -0.93
CA GLY A 41 0.88 1.31 -1.63
C GLY A 41 -0.18 0.61 -0.78
N PHE A 42 -1.13 -0.04 -1.47
CA PHE A 42 -2.25 -0.76 -0.86
C PHE A 42 -2.33 -2.18 -1.40
N PHE A 43 -2.71 -3.13 -0.55
CA PHE A 43 -2.96 -4.51 -0.97
C PHE A 43 -4.44 -4.83 -0.81
N ALA A 44 -5.00 -5.52 -1.81
CA ALA A 44 -6.39 -5.93 -1.82
C ALA A 44 -6.56 -7.38 -2.27
N LEU A 45 -7.46 -8.11 -1.62
CA LEU A 45 -7.98 -9.38 -2.12
C LEU A 45 -9.07 -9.10 -3.15
N ASN A 46 -8.88 -9.54 -4.38
CA ASN A 46 -9.81 -9.33 -5.48
C ASN A 46 -11.10 -10.13 -5.27
N GLY A 47 -12.24 -9.45 -5.28
CA GLY A 47 -13.59 -10.05 -5.26
C GLY A 47 -14.29 -9.94 -6.61
N GLY A 48 -13.56 -9.62 -7.69
CA GLY A 48 -14.06 -9.47 -9.05
C GLY A 48 -14.04 -8.04 -9.61
N ALA A 49 -13.64 -7.04 -8.83
CA ALA A 49 -13.58 -5.64 -9.28
C ALA A 49 -12.20 -5.18 -9.77
N LEU A 50 -11.11 -5.91 -9.45
CA LEU A 50 -9.74 -5.53 -9.86
C LEU A 50 -9.25 -6.27 -11.11
N GLY A 51 -9.89 -7.40 -11.43
CA GLY A 51 -9.61 -8.26 -12.58
C GLY A 51 -10.41 -9.56 -12.52
N GLU A 52 -10.19 -10.46 -13.48
CA GLU A 52 -10.97 -11.69 -13.66
C GLU A 52 -10.60 -12.81 -12.66
N ASP A 53 -9.44 -12.73 -12.04
CA ASP A 53 -8.84 -13.67 -11.09
C ASP A 53 -9.33 -13.42 -9.65
N THR A 54 -10.59 -13.76 -9.39
CA THR A 54 -11.17 -13.68 -8.03
C THR A 54 -10.36 -14.51 -7.03
N GLY A 55 -10.05 -13.93 -5.87
CA GLY A 55 -9.24 -14.56 -4.81
C GLY A 55 -7.73 -14.27 -4.90
N SER A 56 -7.28 -13.61 -5.97
CA SER A 56 -5.91 -13.12 -6.12
C SER A 56 -5.68 -11.83 -5.34
N VAL A 57 -4.48 -11.63 -4.81
CA VAL A 57 -4.06 -10.39 -4.16
C VAL A 57 -3.50 -9.44 -5.20
N TYR A 58 -3.91 -8.18 -5.13
CA TYR A 58 -3.45 -7.09 -5.95
C TYR A 58 -2.67 -6.07 -5.12
N TYR A 59 -1.67 -5.45 -5.73
CA TYR A 59 -0.92 -4.33 -5.19
C TYR A 59 -1.25 -3.05 -5.96
N PHE A 60 -1.70 -2.02 -5.27
CA PHE A 60 -1.79 -0.66 -5.81
C PHE A 60 -0.44 0.01 -5.63
N ALA A 61 0.36 0.06 -6.69
CA ALA A 61 1.73 0.54 -6.61
C ALA A 61 1.79 2.08 -6.63
N PRO A 62 2.60 2.72 -5.76
CA PRO A 62 2.67 4.18 -5.67
C PRO A 62 3.39 4.83 -6.86
N ASP A 63 4.11 4.06 -7.65
CA ASP A 63 4.84 4.49 -8.86
C ASP A 63 4.03 4.28 -10.16
N THR A 64 3.00 3.43 -10.14
CA THR A 64 2.14 3.24 -11.33
C THR A 64 0.73 3.78 -11.13
N LEU A 65 0.29 3.93 -9.87
CA LEU A 65 -1.07 4.23 -9.47
C LEU A 65 -2.11 3.27 -10.10
N ARG A 66 -1.72 2.01 -10.28
CA ARG A 66 -2.58 0.94 -10.80
C ARG A 66 -2.60 -0.23 -9.84
N TRP A 67 -3.72 -0.96 -9.86
CA TRP A 67 -3.83 -2.27 -9.24
C TRP A 67 -3.16 -3.32 -10.13
N GLU A 68 -2.18 -4.03 -9.59
CA GLU A 68 -1.37 -5.02 -10.29
C GLU A 68 -1.53 -6.39 -9.59
N PRO A 69 -1.90 -7.46 -10.32
CA PRO A 69 -2.08 -8.77 -9.72
C PRO A 69 -0.72 -9.33 -9.25
N LEU A 70 -0.69 -9.87 -8.03
CA LEU A 70 0.47 -10.59 -7.50
C LEU A 70 0.41 -12.09 -7.80
N GLU A 71 -0.68 -12.56 -8.42
CA GLU A 71 -0.91 -13.95 -8.80
C GLU A 71 -0.84 -14.94 -7.62
N ILE A 72 -1.14 -14.45 -6.41
CA ILE A 72 -1.14 -15.24 -5.16
C ILE A 72 -2.41 -14.99 -4.35
N GLY A 73 -2.86 -16.00 -3.61
CA GLY A 73 -3.98 -15.87 -2.67
C GLY A 73 -3.57 -15.28 -1.32
N TYR A 74 -4.55 -14.97 -0.47
CA TYR A 74 -4.33 -14.35 0.84
C TYR A 74 -3.37 -15.14 1.75
N SER A 75 -3.51 -16.47 1.83
CA SER A 75 -2.63 -17.28 2.68
C SER A 75 -1.17 -17.22 2.24
N ASP A 76 -0.92 -17.21 0.94
CA ASP A 76 0.44 -17.09 0.40
C ASP A 76 0.98 -15.67 0.53
N PHE A 77 0.12 -14.65 0.43
CA PHE A 77 0.48 -13.27 0.76
C PHE A 77 0.94 -13.13 2.22
N VAL A 78 0.23 -13.73 3.18
CA VAL A 78 0.65 -13.71 4.59
C VAL A 78 1.99 -14.44 4.76
N ARG A 79 2.19 -15.61 4.12
CA ARG A 79 3.49 -16.32 4.16
C ARG A 79 4.61 -15.47 3.55
N TRP A 80 4.36 -14.85 2.40
CA TRP A 80 5.30 -13.96 1.72
C TRP A 80 5.69 -12.76 2.59
N SER A 81 4.73 -12.15 3.28
CA SER A 81 4.94 -10.99 4.17
C SER A 81 5.83 -11.27 5.39
N LEU A 82 6.05 -12.55 5.69
CA LEU A 82 6.92 -13.04 6.77
C LEU A 82 8.25 -13.61 6.25
N SER A 83 8.46 -13.58 4.93
CA SER A 83 9.63 -14.15 4.27
C SER A 83 10.64 -13.08 3.86
N GLU A 84 11.87 -13.51 3.56
CA GLU A 84 12.92 -12.61 3.05
C GLU A 84 12.59 -12.03 1.66
N LYS A 85 11.68 -12.66 0.90
CA LYS A 85 11.21 -12.15 -0.40
C LYS A 85 10.53 -10.78 -0.30
N LEU A 86 10.08 -10.39 0.90
CA LEU A 86 9.60 -9.04 1.17
C LEU A 86 10.69 -8.00 0.90
N HIS A 87 11.96 -8.35 1.16
CA HIS A 87 13.09 -7.46 0.91
C HIS A 87 13.27 -7.17 -0.58
N ASP A 88 13.21 -8.21 -1.40
CA ASP A 88 13.37 -8.10 -2.86
C ASP A 88 12.23 -7.29 -3.48
N PHE A 89 10.99 -7.51 -3.03
CA PHE A 89 9.83 -6.78 -3.51
C PHE A 89 9.93 -5.27 -3.29
N TYR A 90 10.44 -4.84 -2.13
CA TYR A 90 10.59 -3.42 -1.81
C TYR A 90 11.98 -2.85 -2.17
N ALA A 91 12.84 -3.60 -2.84
CA ALA A 91 14.22 -3.17 -3.11
C ALA A 91 14.27 -1.84 -3.87
N SER A 92 13.39 -1.64 -4.86
CA SER A 92 13.30 -0.39 -5.64
C SER A 92 12.55 0.74 -4.92
N LEU A 93 11.85 0.44 -3.82
CA LEU A 93 11.02 1.39 -3.07
C LEU A 93 11.67 1.81 -1.73
N ARG A 94 12.95 1.45 -1.54
CA ARG A 94 13.73 1.78 -0.34
C ARG A 94 14.81 2.80 -0.66
N TRP A 95 15.15 3.58 0.35
CA TRP A 95 16.18 4.61 0.30
C TRP A 95 17.16 4.42 1.48
N PRO A 96 18.38 4.97 1.41
CA PRO A 96 19.29 4.96 2.54
C PRO A 96 18.64 5.55 3.79
N GLY A 97 18.57 4.78 4.88
CA GLY A 97 17.99 5.21 6.15
C GLY A 97 16.47 5.01 6.28
N TRP A 98 15.80 4.36 5.32
CA TRP A 98 14.36 4.11 5.35
C TRP A 98 13.87 3.49 6.67
N GLN A 99 14.67 2.64 7.31
CA GLN A 99 14.31 1.98 8.57
C GLN A 99 14.05 3.00 9.67
N ALA A 100 14.92 4.01 9.78
CA ALA A 100 14.77 5.07 10.78
C ALA A 100 13.54 5.92 10.46
N ASP A 101 13.35 6.29 9.20
CA ASP A 101 12.19 7.09 8.76
C ASP A 101 10.86 6.37 9.03
N VAL A 102 10.77 5.07 8.71
CA VAL A 102 9.56 4.26 8.96
C VAL A 102 9.26 4.11 10.45
N LEU A 103 10.27 4.02 11.31
CA LEU A 103 10.07 3.98 12.75
C LEU A 103 9.44 5.27 13.32
N HIS A 104 9.58 6.40 12.62
CA HIS A 104 8.95 7.67 13.01
C HIS A 104 7.51 7.80 12.51
N LEU A 105 7.05 6.93 11.60
CA LEU A 105 5.66 6.92 11.17
C LEU A 105 4.75 6.39 12.28
N THR A 106 3.61 7.05 12.47
CA THR A 106 2.49 6.41 13.15
C THR A 106 1.86 5.36 12.25
N THR A 107 1.07 4.46 12.84
CA THR A 107 0.52 3.32 12.10
C THR A 107 -0.64 3.66 11.17
N ASP A 108 -1.09 4.91 11.17
CA ASP A 108 -2.05 5.52 10.27
C ASP A 108 -1.39 6.49 9.26
N GLN A 109 -0.06 6.56 9.22
CA GLN A 109 0.70 7.42 8.31
C GLN A 109 1.49 6.64 7.25
N CYS A 110 1.73 7.25 6.10
CA CYS A 110 2.65 6.78 5.06
C CYS A 110 3.40 7.96 4.48
N PHE A 111 4.44 7.70 3.69
CA PHE A 111 5.15 8.73 2.96
C PHE A 111 4.44 9.08 1.66
N ASN A 112 4.17 10.36 1.47
CA ASN A 112 3.93 10.94 0.16
C ASN A 112 5.22 11.57 -0.36
N PHE A 113 5.44 11.47 -1.68
CA PHE A 113 6.67 11.88 -2.33
C PHE A 113 6.44 13.08 -3.25
N TYR A 114 7.39 14.02 -3.29
CA TYR A 114 7.40 15.10 -4.29
C TYR A 114 8.82 15.38 -4.78
N PRO A 115 9.12 15.28 -6.09
CA PRO A 115 8.23 14.83 -7.19
C PRO A 115 7.63 13.44 -6.96
N PHE A 116 6.43 13.21 -7.49
CA PHE A 116 5.68 11.98 -7.22
C PHE A 116 6.33 10.77 -7.88
N LEU A 117 6.25 9.58 -7.25
CA LEU A 117 6.92 8.38 -7.75
C LEU A 117 6.43 7.92 -9.13
N TRP A 118 5.20 8.28 -9.52
CA TRP A 118 4.65 7.99 -10.84
C TRP A 118 5.06 8.99 -11.95
N THR A 119 5.86 10.00 -11.60
CA THR A 119 6.41 10.96 -12.56
C THR A 119 7.83 10.56 -12.96
N LYS A 120 8.32 11.06 -14.09
CA LYS A 120 9.68 10.77 -14.56
C LYS A 120 10.76 11.25 -13.59
N GLU A 121 10.46 12.31 -12.85
CA GLU A 121 11.33 12.97 -11.89
C GLU A 121 11.25 12.34 -10.49
N GLY A 122 10.26 11.47 -10.27
CA GLY A 122 10.02 10.79 -9.00
C GLY A 122 11.13 9.80 -8.66
N SER A 123 11.57 9.81 -7.41
CA SER A 123 12.54 8.83 -6.91
C SER A 123 12.41 8.68 -5.40
N VAL A 124 12.44 7.44 -4.90
CA VAL A 124 12.48 7.20 -3.46
C VAL A 124 13.74 7.74 -2.80
N GLU A 125 14.82 7.96 -3.54
CA GLU A 125 16.05 8.54 -3.01
C GLU A 125 15.99 10.07 -2.99
N HIS A 126 15.61 10.69 -4.12
CA HIS A 126 15.76 12.13 -4.33
C HIS A 126 14.49 12.95 -4.06
N SER A 127 13.30 12.36 -4.19
CA SER A 127 12.07 13.08 -3.90
C SER A 127 11.99 13.41 -2.42
N SER A 128 11.47 14.60 -2.11
CA SER A 128 11.10 14.93 -0.75
C SER A 128 10.00 13.99 -0.26
N ARG A 129 10.08 13.60 1.01
CA ARG A 129 9.15 12.66 1.66
C ARG A 129 8.44 13.38 2.79
N LYS A 130 7.12 13.23 2.86
CA LYS A 130 6.30 13.77 3.96
C LYS A 130 5.36 12.70 4.49
N ALA A 131 5.32 12.55 5.83
CA ALA A 131 4.32 11.71 6.47
C ALA A 131 2.91 12.32 6.29
N VAL A 132 1.98 11.54 5.77
CA VAL A 132 0.57 11.91 5.54
C VAL A 132 -0.35 10.80 6.01
N SER A 133 -1.64 11.09 6.20
CA SER A 133 -2.61 10.06 6.56
C SER A 133 -2.78 9.04 5.44
N VAL A 134 -2.73 7.75 5.78
CA VAL A 134 -3.05 6.65 4.87
C VAL A 134 -4.48 6.79 4.32
N SER A 135 -5.42 7.31 5.12
CA SER A 135 -6.82 7.49 4.67
C SER A 135 -6.95 8.58 3.63
N GLU A 136 -6.23 9.69 3.81
CA GLU A 136 -6.24 10.80 2.85
C GLU A 136 -5.56 10.39 1.55
N LEU A 137 -4.42 9.70 1.64
CA LEU A 137 -3.71 9.20 0.47
C LEU A 137 -4.57 8.19 -0.32
N TYR A 138 -5.25 7.27 0.38
CA TYR A 138 -6.18 6.33 -0.26
C TYR A 138 -7.31 7.06 -1.00
N ALA A 139 -7.93 8.04 -0.34
CA ALA A 139 -9.01 8.83 -0.93
C ALA A 139 -8.56 9.55 -2.21
N LEU A 140 -7.33 10.08 -2.21
CA LEU A 140 -6.74 10.79 -3.34
C LEU A 140 -6.34 9.86 -4.49
N HIS A 141 -5.77 8.69 -4.20
CA HIS A 141 -5.09 7.88 -5.21
C HIS A 141 -5.79 6.59 -5.61
N ALA A 142 -6.46 5.91 -4.68
CA ALA A 142 -6.92 4.55 -4.88
C ALA A 142 -8.44 4.39 -4.72
N SER A 143 -9.15 5.46 -4.33
CA SER A 143 -10.61 5.41 -4.20
C SER A 143 -11.28 5.19 -5.57
N PRO A 144 -12.40 4.45 -5.64
CA PRO A 144 -13.11 4.17 -6.91
C PRO A 144 -13.52 5.42 -7.73
N GLY A 145 -13.53 6.62 -7.14
CA GLY A 145 -13.80 7.88 -7.84
C GLY A 145 -12.54 8.67 -8.27
N SER A 146 -11.35 8.27 -7.83
CA SER A 146 -10.10 9.01 -8.08
C SER A 146 -9.52 8.86 -9.49
N ALA A 147 -10.06 7.93 -10.29
CA ALA A 147 -9.64 7.71 -11.68
C ALA A 147 -10.10 8.83 -12.63
N ALA A 148 -11.13 9.61 -12.27
CA ALA A 148 -11.75 10.60 -13.16
C ALA A 148 -10.91 11.88 -13.38
N SER A 149 -9.84 12.11 -12.63
CA SER A 149 -9.00 13.31 -12.72
C SER A 149 -7.64 13.07 -13.39
N ARG A 150 -7.42 11.91 -14.02
CA ARG A 150 -6.12 11.50 -14.56
C ARG A 150 -6.15 11.33 -16.07
N GLN A 151 -6.16 12.44 -16.79
CA GLN A 151 -5.57 12.51 -18.12
C GLN A 151 -4.51 13.62 -18.13
N PRO A 152 -3.39 13.45 -18.87
CA PRO A 152 -2.42 14.51 -19.07
C PRO A 152 -3.03 15.72 -19.80
#